data_AF-A0A1H0XP57-F1
#
_entry.id   AF-A0A1H0XP57-F1
#
_cell.length_a   1.000
_cell.length_b   1.000
_cell.length_c   1.000
_cell.angle_alpha   90.00
_cell.angle_beta   90.00
_cell.angle_gamma   90.00
#
_symmetry.space_group_name_H-M   'P 1'
#
loop_
_entity.id
_entity.type
_entity.pdbx_description
1 polymer ?
#
loop_
_entity_poly.entity_id
_entity_poly.type
_entity_poly.pdbx_seq_one_letter_code
_entity_poly.pdbx_strand_id
1 'polypeptide(L)'
;MKRVFIDMDNVLVDFQSGLDQVSEDVKAEYTGRLDEIPGLFAKMKPMPGAIEAVHELQKRYDLFILSTAPWKNPSAWSDKVEWVTKYLDDVFHKKMIITHRKDLCLGDYLIDDRGKNGTSEFSGEWIEFGSEKFPDWESVLKYLESQRLDEYLVEIGRTDLLTLEEEVALSKAIQEKGSDCEEAERLVKCNSRFVISVAAQYQKQGLTLEELIEAGNEGLKKAAMKYDASRGFKFIAYAVWWIRQSIIQAIEDKKEK
;
A
#
# COMPACT_ATOMS: atom_id res chain seq x y z
N MET A 1 -3.57 -9.84 -2.17
CA MET A 1 -2.74 -8.63 -1.97
C MET A 1 -2.22 -8.26 -3.34
N LYS A 2 -2.39 -7.01 -3.78
CA LYS A 2 -1.88 -6.57 -5.08
C LYS A 2 -0.35 -6.56 -5.08
N ARG A 3 0.24 -6.83 -6.23
CA ARG A 3 1.69 -6.84 -6.42
C ARG A 3 2.16 -5.51 -6.99
N VAL A 4 3.16 -4.92 -6.36
CA VAL A 4 3.79 -3.66 -6.82
C VAL A 4 5.27 -3.93 -7.05
N PHE A 5 5.73 -3.56 -8.23
CA PHE A 5 7.15 -3.51 -8.57
C PHE A 5 7.68 -2.09 -8.42
N ILE A 6 8.89 -1.96 -7.89
CA ILE A 6 9.55 -0.67 -7.69
C ILE A 6 10.92 -0.72 -8.36
N ASP A 7 11.17 0.18 -9.30
CA ASP A 7 12.52 0.37 -9.84
C ASP A 7 13.47 0.96 -8.78
N MET A 8 14.77 0.80 -8.99
CA MET A 8 15.75 1.43 -8.10
C MET A 8 16.14 2.82 -8.57
N ASP A 9 16.61 2.95 -9.80
CA ASP A 9 17.37 4.12 -10.23
C ASP A 9 16.42 5.32 -10.36
N ASN A 10 16.71 6.42 -9.67
CA ASN A 10 15.86 7.61 -9.56
C ASN A 10 14.47 7.38 -8.94
N VAL A 11 14.22 6.21 -8.34
CA VAL A 11 12.96 5.89 -7.64
C VAL A 11 13.24 5.57 -6.18
N LEU A 12 14.02 4.51 -5.91
CA LEU A 12 14.51 4.19 -4.56
C LEU A 12 15.86 4.84 -4.27
N VAL A 13 16.72 4.97 -5.29
CA VAL A 13 18.08 5.48 -5.15
C VAL A 13 18.22 6.79 -5.93
N ASP A 14 18.92 7.75 -5.34
CA ASP A 14 19.29 8.99 -6.01
C ASP A 14 20.57 8.76 -6.82
N PHE A 15 20.43 8.62 -8.14
CA PHE A 15 21.56 8.38 -9.04
C PHE A 15 22.58 9.52 -8.99
N GLN A 16 22.11 10.78 -8.88
CA GLN A 16 22.96 11.95 -8.84
C GLN A 16 23.85 11.93 -7.59
N SER A 17 23.31 11.51 -6.44
CA SER A 17 24.10 11.39 -5.21
C SER A 17 25.29 10.43 -5.33
N GLY A 18 25.20 9.41 -6.19
CA GLY A 18 26.30 8.51 -6.52
C GLY A 18 27.35 9.21 -7.39
N LEU A 19 26.91 9.94 -8.42
CA LEU A 19 27.79 10.71 -9.30
C LEU A 19 28.55 11.81 -8.56
N ASP A 20 27.92 12.47 -7.58
CA ASP A 20 28.57 13.51 -6.77
C ASP A 20 29.80 13.00 -6.00
N GLN A 21 29.92 11.68 -5.83
CA GLN A 21 31.04 11.00 -5.17
C GLN A 21 32.08 10.43 -6.15
N VAL A 22 31.91 10.66 -7.45
CA VAL A 22 32.84 10.26 -8.51
C VAL A 22 33.64 11.47 -8.98
N SER A 23 34.94 11.31 -9.22
CA SER A 23 35.79 12.38 -9.74
C SER A 23 35.41 12.76 -11.17
N GLU A 24 35.65 14.02 -11.54
CA GLU A 24 35.34 14.54 -12.88
C GLU A 24 36.12 13.79 -13.98
N ASP A 25 37.35 13.37 -13.72
CA ASP A 25 38.13 12.57 -14.69
C ASP A 25 37.46 11.24 -15.03
N VAL A 26 36.92 10.56 -14.02
CA VAL A 26 36.19 9.29 -14.22
C VAL A 26 34.86 9.55 -14.92
N LYS A 27 34.13 10.61 -14.56
CA LYS A 27 32.90 10.99 -15.28
C LYS A 27 33.17 11.24 -16.77
N ALA A 28 34.28 11.90 -17.09
CA ALA A 28 34.68 12.17 -18.47
C ALA A 28 34.92 10.88 -19.28
N GLU A 29 35.57 9.87 -18.69
CA GLU A 29 35.81 8.56 -19.32
C GLU A 29 34.50 7.80 -19.65
N TYR A 30 33.46 8.03 -18.86
CA TYR A 30 32.15 7.39 -18.96
C TYR A 30 31.06 8.33 -19.52
N THR A 31 31.45 9.39 -20.24
CA THR A 31 30.51 10.33 -20.86
C THR A 31 29.48 9.59 -21.73
N GLY A 32 28.19 9.82 -21.46
CA GLY A 32 27.07 9.18 -22.14
C GLY A 32 26.73 7.75 -21.68
N ARG A 33 27.48 7.22 -20.71
CA ARG A 33 27.35 5.86 -20.15
C ARG A 33 27.73 5.82 -18.67
N LEU A 34 27.30 6.84 -17.92
CA LEU A 34 27.67 7.02 -16.52
C LEU A 34 27.20 5.87 -15.63
N ASP A 35 26.12 5.18 -16.01
CA ASP A 35 25.63 3.96 -15.38
C ASP A 35 26.59 2.76 -15.55
N GLU A 36 27.57 2.85 -16.45
CA GLU A 36 28.62 1.85 -16.61
C GLU A 36 29.79 1.98 -15.62
N ILE A 37 29.80 3.01 -14.76
CA ILE A 37 30.88 3.23 -13.77
C ILE A 37 30.83 2.14 -12.68
N PRO A 38 31.90 1.34 -12.50
CA PRO A 38 31.96 0.32 -11.46
C PRO A 38 31.85 0.91 -10.05
N GLY A 39 31.07 0.26 -9.18
CA GLY A 39 30.85 0.67 -7.79
C GLY A 39 29.97 1.91 -7.62
N LEU A 40 29.39 2.46 -8.70
CA LEU A 40 28.57 3.65 -8.64
C LEU A 40 27.31 3.44 -7.78
N PHE A 41 26.61 2.32 -7.99
CA PHE A 41 25.32 2.04 -7.34
C PHE A 41 25.46 1.85 -5.83
N ALA A 42 26.58 1.30 -5.36
CA ALA A 42 26.85 1.11 -3.92
C ALA A 42 27.00 2.44 -3.16
N LYS A 43 27.35 3.52 -3.87
CA LYS A 43 27.55 4.86 -3.29
C LYS A 43 26.28 5.69 -3.21
N MET A 44 25.21 5.29 -3.89
CA MET A 44 23.99 6.09 -3.95
C MET A 44 23.29 6.18 -2.59
N LYS A 45 22.71 7.35 -2.32
CA LYS A 45 21.84 7.60 -1.18
C LYS A 45 20.39 7.25 -1.55
N PRO A 46 19.53 6.93 -0.56
CA PRO A 46 18.10 6.82 -0.79
C PRO A 46 17.49 8.10 -1.36
N MET A 47 16.53 7.93 -2.27
CA MET A 47 15.66 9.02 -2.71
C MET A 47 14.81 9.51 -1.51
N PRO A 48 14.54 10.82 -1.36
CA PRO A 48 13.75 11.33 -0.24
C PRO A 48 12.40 10.63 -0.10
N GLY A 49 12.09 10.13 1.10
CA GLY A 49 10.84 9.43 1.41
C GLY A 49 10.75 7.99 0.90
N ALA A 50 11.76 7.48 0.19
CA ALA A 50 11.70 6.16 -0.42
C ALA A 50 11.62 5.02 0.60
N ILE A 51 12.43 5.09 1.65
CA ILE A 51 12.50 4.02 2.66
C ILE A 51 11.19 3.96 3.45
N GLU A 52 10.66 5.11 3.86
CA GLU A 52 9.39 5.25 4.54
C GLU A 52 8.24 4.74 3.65
N ALA A 53 8.25 5.10 2.36
CA ALA A 53 7.23 4.66 1.41
C ALA A 53 7.24 3.14 1.19
N VAL A 54 8.43 2.53 1.07
CA VAL A 54 8.55 1.07 0.98
C VAL A 54 7.98 0.40 2.23
N HIS A 55 8.28 0.93 3.42
CA HIS A 55 7.76 0.42 4.67
C HIS A 55 6.24 0.60 4.84
N GLU A 56 5.66 1.64 4.26
CA GLU A 56 4.21 1.81 4.27
C GLU A 56 3.54 0.87 3.28
N LEU A 57 4.05 0.79 2.05
CA LEU A 57 3.50 -0.06 1.02
C LEU A 57 3.59 -1.55 1.38
N GLN A 58 4.64 -2.02 2.06
CA GLN A 58 4.77 -3.44 2.44
C GLN A 58 3.66 -3.92 3.38
N LYS A 59 3.01 -3.02 4.11
CA LYS A 59 1.89 -3.38 5.01
C LYS A 59 0.66 -3.82 4.21
N ARG A 60 0.51 -3.37 2.96
CA ARG A 60 -0.73 -3.47 2.18
C ARG A 60 -0.55 -4.07 0.77
N TYR A 61 0.68 -4.08 0.25
CA TYR A 61 1.04 -4.63 -1.06
C TYR A 61 2.12 -5.73 -0.96
N ASP A 62 2.07 -6.69 -1.89
CA ASP A 62 3.16 -7.63 -2.10
C ASP A 62 4.25 -6.96 -2.95
N LEU A 63 5.24 -6.38 -2.27
CA LEU A 63 6.28 -5.56 -2.89
C LEU A 63 7.44 -6.40 -3.46
N PHE A 64 7.93 -5.99 -4.63
CA PHE A 64 9.17 -6.48 -5.23
C PHE A 64 9.99 -5.33 -5.79
N ILE A 65 11.31 -5.44 -5.71
CA ILE A 65 12.22 -4.56 -6.43
C ILE A 65 12.40 -5.12 -7.83
N LEU A 66 12.21 -4.29 -8.85
CA LEU A 66 12.36 -4.66 -10.25
C LEU A 66 13.34 -3.70 -10.93
N SER A 67 14.62 -4.08 -10.94
CA SER A 67 15.70 -3.24 -11.43
C SER A 67 16.32 -3.78 -12.70
N THR A 68 17.06 -2.93 -13.41
CA THR A 68 17.89 -3.30 -14.55
C THR A 68 19.36 -3.07 -14.20
N ALA A 69 20.25 -3.98 -14.59
CA ALA A 69 21.69 -3.83 -14.39
C ALA A 69 22.38 -3.59 -15.75
N PRO A 70 23.16 -2.50 -15.94
CA PRO A 70 23.84 -2.25 -17.20
C PRO A 70 24.80 -3.39 -17.58
N TRP A 71 24.71 -3.86 -18.84
CA TRP A 71 25.50 -5.01 -19.33
C TRP A 71 27.02 -4.84 -19.20
N LYS A 72 27.51 -3.61 -19.29
CA LYS A 72 28.95 -3.31 -19.23
C LYS A 72 29.42 -2.88 -17.83
N ASN A 73 28.54 -2.97 -16.83
CA ASN A 73 28.88 -2.73 -15.44
C ASN A 73 28.79 -4.04 -14.64
N PRO A 74 29.89 -4.81 -14.53
CA PRO A 74 29.85 -6.11 -13.88
C PRO A 74 29.56 -6.04 -12.38
N SER A 75 29.76 -4.89 -11.72
CA SER A 75 29.41 -4.71 -10.31
C SER A 75 27.98 -4.24 -10.09
N ALA A 76 27.28 -3.72 -11.11
CA ALA A 76 25.99 -3.05 -10.90
C ALA A 76 24.95 -3.93 -10.20
N TRP A 77 24.87 -5.22 -10.54
CA TRP A 77 23.91 -6.11 -9.91
C TRP A 77 24.27 -6.38 -8.43
N SER A 78 25.55 -6.59 -8.10
CA SER A 78 25.98 -6.80 -6.71
C SER A 78 25.82 -5.54 -5.88
N ASP A 79 26.21 -4.39 -6.44
CA ASP A 79 26.10 -3.08 -5.81
C ASP A 79 24.64 -2.75 -5.44
N LYS A 80 23.69 -3.08 -6.32
CA LYS A 80 22.26 -2.89 -6.07
C LYS A 80 21.73 -3.83 -4.99
N VAL A 81 22.17 -5.09 -4.95
CA VAL A 81 21.81 -6.01 -3.86
C VAL A 81 22.36 -5.50 -2.53
N GLU A 82 23.62 -5.07 -2.47
CA GLU A 82 24.23 -4.50 -1.27
C GLU A 82 23.49 -3.26 -0.79
N TRP A 83 23.07 -2.39 -1.72
CA TRP A 83 22.27 -1.21 -1.40
C TRP A 83 20.94 -1.59 -0.74
N VAL A 84 20.23 -2.57 -1.31
CA VAL A 84 18.96 -3.07 -0.76
C VAL A 84 19.16 -3.65 0.64
N THR A 85 20.17 -4.49 0.83
CA THR A 85 20.50 -5.07 2.14
C THR A 85 20.88 -4.01 3.17
N LYS A 86 21.48 -2.89 2.74
CA LYS A 86 21.91 -1.82 3.63
C LYS A 86 20.77 -0.92 4.11
N TYR A 87 19.83 -0.57 3.23
CA TYR A 87 18.82 0.45 3.52
C TYR A 87 17.40 -0.09 3.72
N LEU A 88 17.12 -1.31 3.26
CA LEU A 88 15.82 -1.97 3.42
C LEU A 88 15.95 -3.19 4.33
N ASP A 89 14.79 -3.70 4.79
CA ASP A 89 14.73 -4.89 5.62
C ASP A 89 15.42 -6.10 4.94
N ASP A 90 15.99 -7.00 5.74
CA ASP A 90 16.71 -8.22 5.27
C ASP A 90 15.80 -9.21 4.50
N VAL A 91 14.53 -8.89 4.27
CA VAL A 91 13.63 -9.67 3.42
C VAL A 91 13.71 -9.24 1.96
N PHE A 92 14.05 -7.98 1.67
CA PHE A 92 13.96 -7.43 0.32
C PHE A 92 14.98 -8.01 -0.66
N HIS A 93 16.13 -8.50 -0.20
CA HIS A 93 17.08 -9.19 -1.07
C HIS A 93 16.48 -10.47 -1.69
N LYS A 94 15.46 -11.08 -1.06
CA LYS A 94 14.70 -12.22 -1.60
C LYS A 94 13.55 -11.81 -2.52
N LYS A 95 13.22 -10.52 -2.56
CA LYS A 95 12.14 -9.94 -3.36
C LYS A 95 12.68 -9.01 -4.46
N MET A 96 13.90 -9.27 -4.92
CA MET A 96 14.55 -8.49 -5.97
C MET A 96 14.60 -9.28 -7.28
N ILE A 97 14.24 -8.62 -8.38
CA ILE A 97 14.29 -9.14 -9.74
C ILE A 97 15.15 -8.21 -10.57
N ILE A 98 16.16 -8.75 -11.25
CA ILE A 98 17.01 -8.00 -12.19
C ILE A 98 16.70 -8.45 -13.61
N THR A 99 16.20 -7.54 -14.45
CA THR A 99 15.83 -7.83 -15.84
C THR A 99 15.90 -6.58 -16.72
N HIS A 100 16.09 -6.78 -18.03
CA HIS A 100 15.93 -5.76 -19.06
C HIS A 100 14.54 -5.78 -19.72
N ARG A 101 13.66 -6.67 -19.26
CA ARG A 101 12.31 -6.89 -19.79
C ARG A 101 11.30 -6.88 -18.65
N LYS A 102 10.98 -5.68 -18.18
CA LYS A 102 10.05 -5.43 -17.08
C LYS A 102 8.61 -5.78 -17.46
N ASP A 103 8.27 -5.67 -18.74
CA ASP A 103 6.97 -6.07 -19.32
C ASP A 103 6.61 -7.54 -19.09
N LEU A 104 7.62 -8.42 -18.90
CA LEU A 104 7.40 -9.84 -18.67
C LEU A 104 7.01 -10.16 -17.22
N CYS A 105 7.14 -9.20 -16.30
CA CYS A 105 6.76 -9.38 -14.91
C CYS A 105 5.25 -9.13 -14.73
N LEU A 106 4.56 -10.07 -14.07
CA LEU A 106 3.12 -9.96 -13.82
C LEU A 106 2.89 -9.26 -12.48
N GLY A 107 2.29 -8.09 -12.49
CA GLY A 107 1.93 -7.32 -11.30
C GLY A 107 0.89 -6.24 -11.61
N ASP A 108 0.35 -5.64 -10.55
CA ASP A 108 -0.70 -4.64 -10.66
C ASP A 108 -0.13 -3.24 -10.95
N TYR A 109 1.03 -2.92 -10.35
CA TYR A 109 1.69 -1.63 -10.51
C TYR A 109 3.20 -1.77 -10.72
N LEU A 110 3.77 -0.87 -11.51
CA LEU A 110 5.22 -0.65 -11.65
C LEU A 110 5.53 0.82 -11.41
N ILE A 111 6.32 1.13 -10.39
CA ILE A 111 6.81 2.48 -10.11
C ILE A 111 8.21 2.60 -10.72
N ASP A 112 8.36 3.47 -11.72
CA ASP A 112 9.58 3.61 -12.51
C ASP A 112 9.69 5.05 -13.03
N ASP A 113 10.91 5.59 -13.13
CA ASP A 113 11.15 6.97 -13.56
C ASP A 113 10.98 7.16 -15.08
N ARG A 114 10.97 6.08 -15.88
CA ARG A 114 10.93 6.18 -17.34
C ARG A 114 10.41 4.93 -18.05
N GLY A 115 9.83 5.11 -19.23
CA GLY A 115 9.27 4.03 -20.07
C GLY A 115 10.30 3.16 -20.80
N LYS A 116 11.43 2.79 -20.20
CA LYS A 116 12.47 1.95 -20.83
C LYS A 116 12.44 0.51 -20.35
N ASN A 117 13.14 -0.39 -21.04
CA ASN A 117 13.29 -1.80 -20.64
C ASN A 117 11.95 -2.54 -20.45
N GLY A 118 10.93 -2.19 -21.24
CA GLY A 118 9.59 -2.78 -21.15
C GLY A 118 8.64 -2.10 -20.15
N THR A 119 9.03 -1.00 -19.50
CA THR A 119 8.15 -0.28 -18.57
C THR A 119 6.91 0.29 -19.27
N SER A 120 7.05 0.83 -20.49
CA SER A 120 5.91 1.37 -21.27
C SER A 120 4.91 0.30 -21.71
N GLU A 121 5.36 -0.96 -21.81
CA GLU A 121 4.58 -2.12 -22.20
C GLU A 121 4.17 -2.97 -21.00
N PHE A 122 4.38 -2.49 -19.77
CA PHE A 122 4.02 -3.20 -18.57
C PHE A 122 2.51 -3.48 -18.53
N SER A 123 2.15 -4.73 -18.21
CA SER A 123 0.76 -5.18 -18.28
C SER A 123 -0.15 -4.59 -17.19
N GLY A 124 0.43 -4.23 -16.03
CA GLY A 124 -0.23 -3.47 -14.99
C GLY A 124 -0.13 -1.96 -15.24
N GLU A 125 -0.46 -1.16 -14.24
CA GLU A 125 -0.32 0.29 -14.33
C GLU A 125 1.14 0.73 -14.08
N TRP A 126 1.71 1.47 -15.02
CA TRP A 126 2.97 2.16 -14.81
C TRP A 126 2.73 3.53 -14.17
N ILE A 127 3.38 3.74 -13.02
CA ILE A 127 3.44 5.00 -12.28
C ILE A 127 4.80 5.65 -12.62
N GLU A 128 4.77 6.68 -13.48
CA GLU A 128 5.95 7.43 -13.91
C GLU A 128 6.44 8.36 -12.78
N PHE A 129 7.37 7.87 -11.97
CA PHE A 129 7.92 8.60 -10.82
C PHE A 129 8.77 9.79 -11.27
N GLY A 130 8.64 10.94 -10.60
CA GLY A 130 9.27 12.20 -11.00
C GLY A 130 8.52 12.95 -12.11
N SER A 131 7.39 12.44 -12.60
CA SER A 131 6.51 13.14 -13.54
C SER A 131 5.71 14.28 -12.88
N GLU A 132 5.02 15.10 -13.68
CA GLU A 132 4.10 16.13 -13.15
C GLU A 132 2.98 15.53 -12.27
N LYS A 133 2.53 14.31 -12.60
CA LYS A 133 1.48 13.62 -11.85
C LYS A 133 2.02 12.96 -10.57
N PHE A 134 3.25 12.47 -10.61
CA PHE A 134 3.87 11.73 -9.51
C PHE A 134 5.27 12.29 -9.18
N PRO A 135 5.39 13.55 -8.73
CA PRO A 135 6.69 14.20 -8.54
C PRO A 135 7.55 13.57 -7.43
N ASP A 136 6.94 12.85 -6.49
CA ASP A 136 7.58 12.31 -5.30
C ASP A 136 6.83 11.10 -4.71
N TRP A 137 7.39 10.51 -3.66
CA TRP A 137 6.78 9.37 -2.95
C TRP A 137 5.44 9.71 -2.27
N GLU A 138 5.24 10.95 -1.81
CA GLU A 138 3.98 11.36 -1.17
C GLU A 138 2.82 11.25 -2.17
N SER A 139 3.02 11.75 -3.38
CA SER A 139 2.03 11.67 -4.46
C SER A 139 1.70 10.23 -4.87
N VAL A 140 2.70 9.35 -4.91
CA VAL A 140 2.52 7.93 -5.24
C VAL A 140 1.76 7.18 -4.15
N LEU A 141 2.14 7.37 -2.88
CA LEU A 141 1.45 6.76 -1.75
C LEU A 141 -0.03 7.15 -1.71
N LYS A 142 -0.30 8.45 -1.87
CA LYS A 142 -1.67 8.98 -1.92
C LYS A 142 -2.48 8.39 -3.07
N TYR A 143 -1.86 8.24 -4.24
CA TYR A 143 -2.53 7.61 -5.38
C TYR A 143 -2.89 6.16 -5.09
N LEU A 144 -1.94 5.35 -4.64
CA LEU A 144 -2.16 3.93 -4.35
C LEU A 144 -3.18 3.73 -3.22
N GLU A 145 -3.15 4.56 -2.19
CA GLU A 145 -4.17 4.59 -1.13
C GLU A 145 -5.57 4.85 -1.70
N SER A 146 -5.71 5.86 -2.58
CA SER A 146 -6.99 6.18 -3.22
C SER A 146 -7.54 5.04 -4.07
N GLN A 147 -6.69 4.37 -4.86
CA GLN A 147 -7.10 3.23 -5.68
C GLN A 147 -7.62 2.09 -4.83
N ARG A 148 -6.97 1.83 -3.70
CA ARG A 148 -7.35 0.77 -2.78
C ARG A 148 -8.68 1.07 -2.09
N LEU A 149 -8.89 2.33 -1.70
CA LEU A 149 -10.16 2.78 -1.14
C LEU A 149 -11.30 2.61 -2.15
N ASP A 150 -11.10 3.05 -3.40
CA ASP A 150 -12.11 2.93 -4.45
C ASP A 150 -12.51 1.46 -4.70
N GLU A 151 -11.54 0.54 -4.72
CA GLU A 151 -11.80 -0.89 -4.84
C GLU A 151 -12.60 -1.45 -3.67
N TYR A 152 -12.24 -1.06 -2.44
CA TYR A 152 -12.97 -1.44 -1.25
C TYR A 152 -14.43 -0.94 -1.32
N LEU A 153 -14.65 0.30 -1.75
CA LEU A 153 -15.99 0.88 -1.93
C LEU A 153 -16.81 0.14 -2.99
N VAL A 154 -16.19 -0.34 -4.06
CA VAL A 154 -16.84 -1.16 -5.08
C VAL A 154 -17.21 -2.54 -4.53
N GLU A 155 -16.32 -3.20 -3.77
CA GLU A 155 -16.56 -4.55 -3.23
C GLU A 155 -17.76 -4.57 -2.28
N ILE A 156 -17.76 -3.68 -1.29
CA ILE A 156 -18.88 -3.58 -0.33
C ILE A 156 -20.19 -3.13 -1.00
N GLY A 157 -20.10 -2.35 -2.09
CA GLY A 157 -21.26 -1.92 -2.86
C GLY A 157 -21.98 -3.08 -3.56
N ARG A 158 -21.27 -4.20 -3.80
CA ARG A 158 -21.80 -5.43 -4.38
C ARG A 158 -22.32 -6.43 -3.34
N THR A 159 -22.14 -6.16 -2.05
CA THR A 159 -22.57 -7.10 -0.99
C THR A 159 -24.08 -7.00 -0.77
N ASP A 160 -24.75 -8.15 -0.73
CA ASP A 160 -26.19 -8.22 -0.49
C ASP A 160 -26.56 -7.74 0.93
N LEU A 161 -27.69 -7.06 1.02
CA LEU A 161 -28.27 -6.65 2.29
C LEU A 161 -28.91 -7.87 2.98
N LEU A 162 -28.72 -7.96 4.29
CA LEU A 162 -29.35 -9.00 5.09
C LEU A 162 -30.82 -8.68 5.32
N THR A 163 -31.64 -9.72 5.26
CA THR A 163 -33.00 -9.70 5.80
C THR A 163 -32.97 -9.77 7.33
N LEU A 164 -34.08 -9.40 7.99
CA LEU A 164 -34.18 -9.51 9.45
C LEU A 164 -34.04 -10.97 9.93
N GLU A 165 -34.58 -11.92 9.17
CA GLU A 165 -34.47 -13.36 9.49
C GLU A 165 -33.02 -13.84 9.44
N GLU A 166 -32.26 -13.39 8.43
CA GLU A 166 -30.84 -13.68 8.34
C GLU A 166 -30.03 -13.02 9.46
N GLU A 167 -30.33 -11.77 9.83
CA GLU A 167 -29.68 -11.10 10.97
C GLU A 167 -29.90 -11.90 12.27
N VAL A 168 -31.11 -12.39 12.51
CA VAL A 168 -31.45 -13.20 13.68
C VAL A 168 -30.68 -14.53 13.66
N ALA A 169 -30.65 -15.20 12.51
CA ALA A 169 -29.94 -16.46 12.35
C ALA A 169 -28.42 -16.30 12.59
N LEU A 170 -27.82 -15.25 12.01
CA LEU A 170 -26.41 -14.93 12.21
C LEU A 170 -26.10 -14.59 13.67
N SER A 171 -26.92 -13.75 14.32
CA SER A 171 -26.73 -13.40 15.73
C SER A 171 -26.74 -14.64 16.64
N LYS A 172 -27.66 -15.57 16.41
CA LYS A 172 -27.72 -16.83 17.16
C LYS A 172 -26.47 -17.69 16.94
N ALA A 173 -26.05 -17.84 15.68
CA ALA A 173 -24.86 -18.62 15.34
C ALA A 173 -23.58 -18.03 15.96
N ILE A 174 -23.44 -16.69 15.98
CA ILE A 174 -22.31 -15.99 16.62
C ILE A 174 -22.29 -16.25 18.13
N GLN A 175 -23.44 -16.24 18.80
CA GLN A 175 -23.53 -16.55 20.23
C GLN A 175 -23.12 -18.00 20.56
N GLU A 176 -23.42 -18.94 19.67
CA GLU A 176 -23.08 -20.36 19.85
C GLU A 176 -21.62 -20.68 19.51
N LYS A 177 -21.08 -20.08 18.44
CA LYS A 177 -19.76 -20.38 17.89
C LYS A 177 -18.63 -19.48 18.40
N GLY A 178 -18.97 -18.35 19.01
CA GLY A 178 -18.00 -17.34 19.43
C GLY A 178 -17.68 -16.32 18.34
N SER A 179 -16.75 -15.41 18.64
CA SER A 179 -16.50 -14.19 17.86
C SER A 179 -15.72 -14.36 16.56
N ASP A 180 -14.94 -15.44 16.43
CA ASP A 180 -14.08 -15.70 15.26
C ASP A 180 -14.74 -16.63 14.24
N CYS A 181 -16.07 -16.60 14.14
CA CYS A 181 -16.81 -17.42 13.18
C CYS A 181 -17.11 -16.67 11.87
N GLU A 182 -17.28 -17.43 10.78
CA GLU A 182 -17.64 -16.90 9.47
C GLU A 182 -18.96 -16.12 9.49
N GLU A 183 -19.88 -16.44 10.41
CA GLU A 183 -21.13 -15.70 10.58
C GLU A 183 -20.92 -14.27 11.10
N ALA A 184 -19.93 -14.06 11.97
CA ALA A 184 -19.56 -12.73 12.43
C ALA A 184 -18.98 -11.92 11.27
N GLU A 185 -18.10 -12.52 10.46
CA GLU A 185 -17.56 -11.89 9.27
C GLU A 185 -18.64 -11.53 8.25
N ARG A 186 -19.61 -12.43 8.00
CA ARG A 186 -20.74 -12.16 7.11
C ARG A 186 -21.60 -11.00 7.64
N LEU A 187 -21.93 -10.99 8.94
CA LEU A 187 -22.70 -9.92 9.54
C LEU A 187 -21.99 -8.57 9.42
N VAL A 188 -20.67 -8.53 9.66
CA VAL A 188 -19.86 -7.31 9.47
C VAL A 188 -19.85 -6.90 8.01
N LYS A 189 -19.51 -7.81 7.08
CA LYS A 189 -19.37 -7.52 5.64
C LYS A 189 -20.64 -6.93 5.04
N CYS A 190 -21.81 -7.51 5.33
CA CYS A 190 -23.10 -7.00 4.84
C CYS A 190 -23.47 -5.61 5.39
N ASN A 191 -22.86 -5.18 6.49
CA ASN A 191 -23.15 -3.90 7.14
C ASN A 191 -22.02 -2.86 6.99
N SER A 192 -20.87 -3.21 6.39
CA SER A 192 -19.73 -2.30 6.18
C SER A 192 -20.11 -1.03 5.38
N ARG A 193 -21.09 -1.11 4.48
CA ARG A 193 -21.58 0.08 3.74
C ARG A 193 -22.14 1.16 4.67
N PHE A 194 -22.74 0.77 5.80
CA PHE A 194 -23.24 1.71 6.79
C PHE A 194 -22.12 2.42 7.54
N VAL A 195 -20.98 1.77 7.75
CA VAL A 195 -19.81 2.38 8.41
C VAL A 195 -19.35 3.61 7.62
N ILE A 196 -19.33 3.54 6.29
CA ILE A 196 -18.91 4.66 5.44
C ILE A 196 -19.83 5.86 5.57
N SER A 197 -21.15 5.65 5.60
CA SER A 197 -22.10 6.76 5.75
C SER A 197 -21.99 7.43 7.11
N VAL A 198 -21.56 6.68 8.14
CA VAL A 198 -21.24 7.23 9.46
C VAL A 198 -19.87 7.94 9.44
N ALA A 199 -18.82 7.30 8.94
CA ALA A 199 -17.45 7.83 8.88
C ALA A 199 -17.35 9.14 8.08
N ALA A 200 -18.11 9.26 6.98
CA ALA A 200 -18.16 10.48 6.18
C ALA A 200 -18.58 11.73 7.00
N GLN A 201 -19.35 11.55 8.08
CA GLN A 201 -19.79 12.65 8.96
C GLN A 201 -18.66 13.19 9.85
N TYR A 202 -17.54 12.45 9.98
CA TYR A 202 -16.39 12.80 10.81
C TYR A 202 -15.18 13.26 9.98
N GLN A 203 -15.33 13.45 8.67
CA GLN A 203 -14.28 14.01 7.83
C GLN A 203 -13.84 15.40 8.31
N LYS A 204 -12.61 15.78 7.97
CA LYS A 204 -11.98 17.07 8.33
C LYS A 204 -11.66 17.20 9.83
N GLN A 205 -11.64 16.09 10.57
CA GLN A 205 -11.25 16.07 11.99
C GLN A 205 -9.82 15.54 12.23
N GLY A 206 -8.95 15.60 11.21
CA GLY A 206 -7.53 15.22 11.29
C GLY A 206 -7.21 13.78 10.85
N LEU A 207 -8.22 12.94 10.62
CA LEU A 207 -8.07 11.62 10.01
C LEU A 207 -8.50 11.63 8.53
N THR A 208 -7.86 10.79 7.71
CA THR A 208 -8.30 10.46 6.35
C THR A 208 -9.61 9.68 6.40
N LEU A 209 -10.35 9.62 5.28
CA LEU A 209 -11.57 8.82 5.20
C LEU A 209 -11.27 7.34 5.42
N GLU A 210 -10.14 6.85 4.93
CA GLU A 210 -9.70 5.46 5.14
C GLU A 210 -9.51 5.18 6.64
N GLU A 211 -8.76 6.02 7.36
CA GLU A 211 -8.52 5.86 8.80
C GLU A 211 -9.85 5.86 9.58
N LEU A 212 -10.81 6.72 9.21
CA LEU A 212 -12.14 6.78 9.83
C LEU A 212 -12.97 5.51 9.56
N ILE A 213 -12.90 4.97 8.34
CA ILE A 213 -13.58 3.72 7.97
C ILE A 213 -12.96 2.54 8.73
N GLU A 214 -11.63 2.48 8.83
CA GLU A 214 -10.91 1.44 9.56
C GLU A 214 -11.32 1.43 11.04
N ALA A 215 -11.29 2.60 11.70
CA ALA A 215 -11.75 2.75 13.08
C ALA A 215 -13.25 2.41 13.24
N GLY A 216 -14.10 2.80 12.29
CA GLY A 216 -15.52 2.48 12.31
C GLY A 216 -15.80 0.99 12.14
N ASN A 217 -15.03 0.30 11.29
CA ASN A 217 -15.14 -1.15 11.09
C ASN A 217 -14.74 -1.92 12.35
N GLU A 218 -13.75 -1.45 13.10
CA GLU A 218 -13.42 -2.00 14.43
C GLU A 218 -14.60 -1.86 15.41
N GLY A 219 -15.31 -0.73 15.37
CA GLY A 219 -16.55 -0.53 16.13
C GLY A 219 -17.65 -1.51 15.69
N LEU A 220 -17.84 -1.71 14.38
CA LEU A 220 -18.82 -2.64 13.83
C LEU A 220 -18.54 -4.09 14.24
N LYS A 221 -17.28 -4.53 14.20
CA LYS A 221 -16.87 -5.86 14.69
C LYS A 221 -17.22 -6.04 16.16
N LYS A 222 -16.89 -5.06 17.01
CA LYS A 222 -17.25 -5.07 18.44
C LYS A 222 -18.76 -5.14 18.64
N ALA A 223 -19.54 -4.46 17.81
CA ALA A 223 -21.00 -4.54 17.85
C ALA A 223 -21.50 -5.95 17.49
N ALA A 224 -20.96 -6.56 16.42
CA ALA A 224 -21.35 -7.90 15.98
C ALA A 224 -21.16 -8.95 17.09
N MET A 225 -20.07 -8.84 17.86
CA MET A 225 -19.77 -9.76 18.96
C MET A 225 -20.75 -9.66 20.15
N LYS A 226 -21.35 -8.49 20.37
CA LYS A 226 -22.22 -8.22 21.53
C LYS A 226 -23.70 -8.13 21.17
N TYR A 227 -24.01 -8.25 19.89
CA TYR A 227 -25.37 -8.11 19.41
C TYR A 227 -26.22 -9.33 19.78
N ASP A 228 -27.43 -9.04 20.23
CA ASP A 228 -28.41 -10.02 20.66
C ASP A 228 -29.75 -9.73 20.00
N ALA A 229 -30.03 -10.47 18.93
CA ALA A 229 -31.24 -10.30 18.13
C ALA A 229 -32.53 -10.65 18.90
N SER A 230 -32.45 -11.40 20.01
CA SER A 230 -33.62 -11.73 20.83
C SER A 230 -34.31 -10.50 21.43
N ARG A 231 -33.59 -9.35 21.47
CA ARG A 231 -34.09 -8.06 21.96
C ARG A 231 -34.98 -7.32 20.96
N GLY A 232 -35.11 -7.81 19.72
CA GLY A 232 -36.08 -7.30 18.74
C GLY A 232 -35.71 -6.00 18.02
N PHE A 233 -34.45 -5.55 18.09
CA PHE A 233 -33.96 -4.38 17.35
C PHE A 233 -33.01 -4.81 16.24
N LYS A 234 -33.05 -4.10 15.10
CA LYS A 234 -32.13 -4.35 13.98
C LYS A 234 -30.67 -4.15 14.38
N PHE A 235 -29.77 -4.91 13.78
CA PHE A 235 -28.34 -4.83 14.09
C PHE A 235 -27.75 -3.42 13.93
N ILE A 236 -28.06 -2.74 12.82
CA ILE A 236 -27.56 -1.37 12.54
C ILE A 236 -27.93 -0.37 13.65
N ALA A 237 -29.12 -0.49 14.24
CA ALA A 237 -29.56 0.39 15.31
C ALA A 237 -28.70 0.24 16.57
N TYR A 238 -28.17 -0.96 16.82
CA TYR A 238 -27.22 -1.23 17.89
C TYR A 238 -25.79 -0.82 17.50
N ALA A 239 -25.37 -1.16 16.27
CA ALA A 239 -24.00 -0.96 15.80
C ALA A 239 -23.58 0.51 15.70
N VAL A 240 -24.51 1.42 15.38
CA VAL A 240 -24.18 2.84 15.18
C VAL A 240 -23.49 3.48 16.40
N TRP A 241 -23.85 3.07 17.62
CA TRP A 241 -23.19 3.57 18.83
C TRP A 241 -21.73 3.14 18.90
N TRP A 242 -21.44 1.86 18.66
CA TRP A 242 -20.08 1.31 18.66
C TRP A 242 -19.21 1.89 17.55
N ILE A 243 -19.77 2.07 16.35
CA ILE A 243 -19.08 2.68 15.22
C ILE A 243 -18.65 4.11 15.58
N ARG A 244 -19.60 4.93 16.07
CA ARG A 244 -19.31 6.32 16.46
C ARG A 244 -18.28 6.40 17.59
N GLN A 245 -18.44 5.56 18.62
CA GLN A 245 -17.51 5.52 19.74
C GLN A 245 -16.08 5.21 19.27
N SER A 246 -15.93 4.21 18.39
CA SER A 246 -14.62 3.80 17.87
C SER A 246 -13.97 4.89 17.01
N ILE A 247 -14.77 5.57 16.18
CA ILE A 247 -14.28 6.71 15.37
C ILE A 247 -13.84 7.88 16.24
N ILE A 248 -14.65 8.26 17.24
CA ILE A 248 -14.31 9.37 18.15
C ILE A 248 -13.02 9.07 18.90
N GLN A 249 -12.86 7.85 19.40
CA GLN A 249 -11.62 7.43 20.07
C GLN A 249 -10.41 7.59 19.16
N ALA A 250 -10.49 7.12 17.90
CA ALA A 250 -9.38 7.25 16.97
C ALA A 250 -9.01 8.71 16.66
N ILE A 251 -10.01 9.60 16.61
CA ILE A 251 -9.79 11.05 16.42
C ILE A 251 -9.09 11.65 17.64
N GLU A 252 -9.48 11.26 18.85
CA GLU A 252 -8.87 11.71 20.10
C GLU A 252 -7.42 11.23 20.20
N ASP A 253 -7.17 9.94 19.94
CA ASP A 253 -5.83 9.33 19.97
C ASP A 253 -4.86 9.99 18.98
N LYS A 254 -5.34 10.50 17.83
CA LYS A 254 -4.51 11.23 16.86
C LYS A 254 -4.20 12.66 17.27
N LYS A 255 -5.05 13.30 18.09
CA LYS A 255 -4.81 14.66 18.61
C LYS A 255 -3.78 14.67 19.75
N GLU A 256 -3.63 13.56 20.45
CA GLU A 256 -2.68 13.40 21.56
C GLU A 256 -1.25 13.05 21.11
N LYS A 257 -1.06 12.70 19.83
CA LYS A 257 0.23 12.39 19.21
C LYS A 257 0.80 13.60 18.46
#